data_AF-A0A929A448-F1
#
_entry.id   AF-A0A929A448-F1
#
_cell.length_a   1.000
_cell.length_b   1.000
_cell.length_c   1.000
_cell.angle_alpha   90.00
_cell.angle_beta   90.00
_cell.angle_gamma   90.00
#
_symmetry.space_group_name_H-M   'P 1'
#
loop_
_entity.id
_entity.type
_entity.pdbx_description
1 polymer ?
#
loop_
_entity_poly.entity_id
_entity_poly.type
_entity_poly.pdbx_seq_one_letter_code
_entity_poly.pdbx_strand_id
1 'polypeptide(L)'
;MMHKLTSDTELQKLGIHLERLLQKSNVPLQVRCGQQGDRLIIVGHHPSEARLDPFQVLQSIQTTLRVFHFTFARRIRLYLRKVGHTLPYARCYFTLDDIEKLPSVDSKIPLKLTAWLEDLPPAVEAIAPEQQQDVAKAGSLLRPEIDVVEWFQETPRTVKVRSFDQYLAVTGSMAIAGLALSGFVIGHPCVSGVCAELDTAQSLGQRSLDQMQGAQTIDQVAQAQNYLENAVELLDSIPRWSPRSAEARTLAQDYQQHSASLRQAIAAAEAATLAQERSSQPDADLRAWAEAQMLWQEAVTQLEAIPDDSPLTAFADANLEGYRTQLALVQTQRSQEVDGQERLTHAKRYIQIAQMSHAKAETLEDWERVWANWNIAIDQLRDIPTTTRAAIEADRLLQAYGEIPVQLGDRLQAGILVTPELPPEPQAAPIMQTPIDWTDLENEIPIPPPPEIVETGQASP
;
A
#
# COMPACT_ATOMS: atom_id res chain seq x y z
N MET A 1 15.27 -14.43 25.23
CA MET A 1 16.59 -14.41 24.57
C MET A 1 16.45 -13.64 23.27
N MET A 2 17.04 -12.45 23.19
CA MET A 2 16.96 -11.56 22.02
C MET A 2 18.00 -12.00 20.98
N HIS A 3 17.58 -12.70 19.93
CA HIS A 3 18.46 -12.98 18.79
C HIS A 3 18.44 -11.77 17.84
N LYS A 4 19.55 -11.02 17.81
CA LYS A 4 19.84 -10.09 16.72
C LYS A 4 20.01 -10.89 15.42
N LEU A 5 19.17 -10.64 14.42
CA LEU A 5 19.32 -11.15 13.05
C LEU A 5 20.42 -10.37 12.30
N THR A 6 21.64 -10.34 12.85
CA THR A 6 22.77 -9.59 12.25
C THR A 6 23.70 -10.44 11.40
N SER A 7 23.47 -11.76 11.34
CA SER A 7 24.24 -12.64 10.46
C SER A 7 23.44 -12.95 9.19
N ASP A 8 24.14 -13.02 8.06
CA ASP A 8 23.54 -13.40 6.77
C ASP A 8 22.77 -14.73 6.87
N THR A 9 23.22 -15.63 7.74
CA THR A 9 22.55 -16.91 8.04
C THR A 9 21.14 -16.72 8.59
N GLU A 10 20.92 -15.75 9.47
CA GLU A 10 19.60 -15.49 10.05
C GLU A 10 18.66 -14.80 9.04
N LEU A 11 19.18 -13.86 8.23
CA LEU A 11 18.42 -13.24 7.14
C LEU A 11 18.02 -14.29 6.08
N GLN A 12 18.91 -15.24 5.80
CA GLN A 12 18.62 -16.36 4.90
C GLN A 12 17.55 -17.29 5.48
N LYS A 13 17.59 -17.60 6.78
CA LYS A 13 16.52 -18.36 7.46
C LYS A 13 15.19 -17.64 7.40
N LEU A 14 15.17 -16.32 7.57
CA LEU A 14 13.97 -15.50 7.42
C LEU A 14 13.40 -15.59 5.99
N GLY A 15 14.24 -15.43 4.97
CA GLY A 15 13.83 -15.57 3.57
C GLY A 15 13.20 -16.94 3.28
N ILE A 16 13.85 -18.02 3.72
CA ILE A 16 13.35 -19.40 3.59
C ILE A 16 12.01 -19.58 4.32
N HIS A 17 11.85 -18.96 5.49
CA HIS A 17 10.62 -19.06 6.25
C HIS A 17 9.46 -18.36 5.55
N LEU A 18 9.66 -17.13 5.08
CA LEU A 18 8.69 -16.37 4.32
C LEU A 18 8.29 -17.12 3.04
N GLU A 19 9.26 -17.62 2.29
CA GLU A 19 9.02 -18.42 1.08
C GLU A 19 8.14 -19.64 1.37
N ARG A 20 8.40 -20.37 2.47
CA ARG A 20 7.58 -21.54 2.84
C ARG A 20 6.14 -21.17 3.17
N LEU A 21 5.92 -20.02 3.81
CA LEU A 21 4.56 -19.55 4.14
C LEU A 21 3.79 -19.12 2.87
N LEU A 22 4.47 -18.44 1.96
CA LEU A 22 3.87 -18.03 0.69
C LEU A 22 3.58 -19.22 -0.23
N GLN A 23 4.45 -20.23 -0.25
CA GLN A 23 4.20 -21.47 -0.98
C GLN A 23 2.96 -22.22 -0.47
N LYS A 24 2.72 -22.23 0.85
CA LYS A 24 1.49 -22.82 1.42
C LYS A 24 0.23 -22.10 0.96
N SER A 25 0.35 -20.80 0.66
CA SER A 25 -0.73 -19.95 0.13
C SER A 25 -0.77 -19.96 -1.41
N ASN A 26 -0.10 -20.93 -2.04
CA ASN A 26 -0.02 -21.11 -3.50
C ASN A 26 0.57 -19.92 -4.26
N VAL A 27 1.47 -19.15 -3.62
CA VAL A 27 2.19 -18.03 -4.25
C VAL A 27 3.63 -18.50 -4.59
N PRO A 28 3.95 -18.76 -5.87
CA PRO A 28 5.29 -19.19 -6.29
C PRO A 28 6.29 -18.03 -6.29
N LEU A 29 6.74 -17.63 -5.08
CA LEU A 29 7.66 -16.52 -4.87
C LEU A 29 8.94 -16.98 -4.16
N GLN A 30 10.09 -16.72 -4.77
CA GLN A 30 11.39 -16.85 -4.10
C GLN A 30 11.68 -15.59 -3.31
N VAL A 31 11.98 -15.71 -2.02
CA VAL A 31 12.18 -14.56 -1.13
C VAL A 31 13.65 -14.45 -0.72
N ARG A 32 14.23 -13.27 -0.89
CA ARG A 32 15.56 -12.93 -0.37
C ARG A 32 15.47 -11.73 0.57
N CYS A 33 16.06 -11.87 1.75
CA CYS A 33 16.14 -10.82 2.75
C CYS A 33 17.57 -10.28 2.83
N GLY A 34 17.70 -8.98 3.04
CA GLY A 34 18.94 -8.28 3.26
C GLY A 34 18.74 -7.15 4.26
N GLN A 35 19.82 -6.62 4.82
CA GLN A 35 19.75 -5.49 5.75
C GLN A 35 20.55 -4.31 5.21
N GLN A 36 19.98 -3.10 5.29
CA GLN A 36 20.66 -1.85 4.94
C GLN A 36 20.44 -0.83 6.06
N GLY A 37 21.45 -0.68 6.92
CA GLY A 37 21.33 0.14 8.14
C GLY A 37 20.29 -0.43 9.10
N ASP A 38 19.31 0.39 9.48
CA ASP A 38 18.16 0.01 10.32
C ASP A 38 17.00 -0.61 9.54
N ARG A 39 17.18 -0.81 8.23
CA ARG A 39 16.12 -1.25 7.32
C ARG A 39 16.29 -2.70 6.93
N LEU A 40 15.20 -3.45 7.05
CA LEU A 40 15.09 -4.77 6.45
C LEU A 40 14.61 -4.61 5.00
N ILE A 41 15.36 -5.17 4.07
CA ILE A 41 15.01 -5.21 2.64
C ILE A 41 14.58 -6.62 2.30
N ILE A 42 13.41 -6.76 1.71
CA ILE A 42 12.86 -8.04 1.28
C ILE A 42 12.56 -7.95 -0.20
N VAL A 43 13.08 -8.90 -0.95
CA VAL A 43 12.92 -8.97 -2.40
C VAL A 43 12.28 -10.30 -2.75
N GLY A 44 11.08 -10.23 -3.32
CA GLY A 44 10.36 -11.36 -3.87
C GLY A 44 10.57 -11.47 -5.38
N HIS A 45 10.95 -12.65 -5.85
CA HIS A 45 11.05 -12.98 -7.27
C HIS A 45 10.00 -13.99 -7.66
N HIS A 46 9.32 -13.75 -8.76
CA HIS A 46 8.40 -14.74 -9.33
C HIS A 46 8.69 -14.98 -10.83
N PRO A 47 8.37 -16.18 -11.35
CA PRO A 47 8.47 -16.46 -12.76
C PRO A 47 7.48 -15.61 -13.57
N SER A 48 7.83 -15.27 -14.82
CA SER A 48 7.04 -14.36 -15.66
C SER A 48 5.65 -14.90 -16.03
N GLU A 49 5.51 -16.23 -16.01
CA GLU A 49 4.26 -16.96 -16.23
C GLU A 49 3.30 -16.94 -15.01
N ALA A 50 3.80 -16.64 -13.81
CA ALA A 50 2.95 -16.52 -12.63
C ALA A 50 2.20 -15.17 -12.66
N ARG A 51 0.86 -15.24 -12.71
CA ARG A 51 -0.01 -14.09 -12.51
C ARG A 51 -0.17 -13.84 -11.01
N LEU A 52 0.75 -13.08 -10.45
CA LEU A 52 0.67 -12.64 -9.06
C LEU A 52 0.02 -11.26 -8.98
N ASP A 53 -0.92 -11.08 -8.05
CA ASP A 53 -1.33 -9.75 -7.63
C ASP A 53 -0.19 -9.17 -6.75
N PRO A 54 0.49 -8.10 -7.21
CA PRO A 54 1.60 -7.53 -6.46
C PRO A 54 1.18 -7.07 -5.07
N PHE A 55 -0.03 -6.53 -4.92
CA PHE A 55 -0.51 -6.00 -3.65
C PHE A 55 -0.81 -7.11 -2.65
N GLN A 56 -1.46 -8.19 -3.09
CA GLN A 56 -1.73 -9.36 -2.26
C GLN A 56 -0.42 -9.97 -1.72
N VAL A 57 0.58 -10.13 -2.59
CA VAL A 57 1.88 -10.66 -2.18
C VAL A 57 2.60 -9.74 -1.20
N LEU A 58 2.55 -8.42 -1.44
CA LEU A 58 3.13 -7.43 -0.53
C LEU A 58 2.44 -7.46 0.85
N GLN A 59 1.11 -7.54 0.90
CA GLN A 59 0.30 -7.64 2.13
C GLN A 59 0.57 -8.95 2.88
N SER A 60 0.56 -10.10 2.22
CA SER A 60 0.84 -11.39 2.87
C SER A 60 2.23 -11.40 3.52
N ILE A 61 3.23 -10.79 2.86
CA ILE A 61 4.56 -10.66 3.45
C ILE A 61 4.55 -9.68 4.63
N GLN A 62 3.84 -8.55 4.53
CA GLN A 62 3.72 -7.57 5.61
C GLN A 62 3.03 -8.14 6.86
N THR A 63 1.87 -8.79 6.72
CA THR A 63 1.16 -9.46 7.82
C THR A 63 2.02 -10.53 8.46
N THR A 64 2.68 -11.36 7.64
CA THR A 64 3.63 -12.35 8.15
C THR A 64 4.72 -11.68 8.99
N LEU A 65 5.29 -10.57 8.51
CA LEU A 65 6.36 -9.89 9.23
C LEU A 65 5.89 -9.27 10.56
N ARG A 66 4.63 -8.84 10.66
CA ARG A 66 4.03 -8.35 11.91
C ARG A 66 3.87 -9.46 12.95
N VAL A 67 3.40 -10.63 12.54
CA VAL A 67 3.24 -11.81 13.42
C VAL A 67 4.56 -12.27 14.03
N PHE A 68 5.67 -12.09 13.30
CA PHE A 68 6.99 -12.53 13.76
C PHE A 68 7.65 -11.62 14.81
N HIS A 69 7.00 -10.54 15.29
CA HIS A 69 7.49 -9.64 16.34
C HIS A 69 9.00 -9.31 16.22
N PHE A 70 9.42 -8.80 15.06
CA PHE A 70 10.82 -8.46 14.84
C PHE A 70 11.21 -7.21 15.64
N THR A 71 12.19 -7.36 16.52
CA THR A 71 12.63 -6.30 17.45
C THR A 71 13.79 -5.45 16.95
N PHE A 72 14.28 -5.67 15.72
CA PHE A 72 15.56 -5.08 15.26
C PHE A 72 15.46 -4.18 14.02
N ALA A 73 14.38 -4.24 13.23
CA ALA A 73 14.20 -3.41 12.05
C ALA A 73 12.90 -2.63 12.18
N ARG A 74 13.01 -1.32 12.43
CA ARG A 74 11.84 -0.43 12.54
C ARG A 74 11.23 -0.11 11.19
N ARG A 75 12.03 -0.20 10.11
CA ARG A 75 11.65 0.18 8.75
C ARG A 75 11.85 -1.00 7.81
N ILE A 76 10.83 -1.34 7.04
CA ILE A 76 10.85 -2.45 6.10
C ILE A 76 10.62 -1.91 4.69
N ARG A 77 11.40 -2.43 3.74
CA ARG A 77 11.25 -2.18 2.31
C ARG A 77 10.98 -3.49 1.59
N LEU A 78 9.86 -3.58 0.89
CA LEU A 78 9.55 -4.70 0.04
C LEU A 78 9.66 -4.35 -1.43
N TYR A 79 10.18 -5.29 -2.21
CA TYR A 79 10.29 -5.19 -3.66
C TYR A 79 9.82 -6.48 -4.31
N LEU A 80 9.04 -6.37 -5.37
CA LEU A 80 8.66 -7.51 -6.20
C LEU A 80 9.24 -7.38 -7.60
N ARG A 81 9.77 -8.49 -8.12
CA ARG A 81 10.39 -8.55 -9.44
C ARG A 81 10.10 -9.84 -10.19
N LYS A 82 10.15 -9.75 -11.51
CA LYS A 82 10.12 -10.93 -12.39
C LYS A 82 11.52 -11.52 -12.50
N VAL A 83 11.62 -12.84 -12.52
CA VAL A 83 12.90 -13.53 -12.79
C VAL A 83 13.44 -13.06 -14.14
N GLY A 84 14.73 -12.69 -14.18
CA GLY A 84 15.38 -12.12 -15.38
C GLY A 84 15.29 -10.59 -15.50
N HIS A 85 14.47 -9.91 -14.68
CA HIS A 85 14.40 -8.45 -14.65
C HIS A 85 15.21 -7.86 -13.48
N THR A 86 15.88 -6.73 -13.75
CA THR A 86 16.74 -6.03 -12.79
C THR A 86 15.98 -5.00 -11.94
N LEU A 87 14.89 -4.44 -12.46
CA LEU A 87 14.07 -3.45 -11.77
C LEU A 87 12.82 -4.09 -11.14
N PRO A 88 12.45 -3.70 -9.91
CA PRO A 88 11.20 -4.12 -9.31
C PRO A 88 10.02 -3.46 -10.03
N TYR A 89 8.92 -4.18 -10.16
CA TYR A 89 7.67 -3.65 -10.75
C TYR A 89 6.66 -3.23 -9.68
N ALA A 90 6.87 -3.60 -8.42
CA ALA A 90 6.09 -3.14 -7.28
C ALA A 90 6.98 -2.97 -6.03
N ARG A 91 6.62 -2.01 -5.18
CA ARG A 91 7.38 -1.66 -3.96
C ARG A 91 6.44 -1.24 -2.84
N CYS A 92 6.78 -1.56 -1.59
CA CYS A 92 6.05 -1.14 -0.39
C CYS A 92 7.04 -0.74 0.72
N TYR A 93 6.63 0.20 1.57
CA TYR A 93 7.40 0.72 2.69
C TYR A 93 6.51 0.76 3.94
N PHE A 94 6.96 0.20 5.06
CA PHE A 94 6.20 0.27 6.32
C PHE A 94 7.10 0.17 7.56
N THR A 95 6.55 0.50 8.74
CA THR A 95 7.21 0.43 10.04
C THR A 95 6.52 -0.55 10.99
N LEU A 96 7.27 -1.14 11.94
CA LEU A 96 6.78 -2.18 12.86
C LEU A 96 6.36 -1.68 14.26
N ASP A 97 6.48 -0.38 14.57
CA ASP A 97 6.40 0.17 15.94
C ASP A 97 4.98 0.27 16.58
N ASP A 98 3.91 -0.23 15.98
CA ASP A 98 2.52 -0.01 16.48
C ASP A 98 2.02 -1.00 17.56
N ILE A 99 2.89 -1.79 18.19
CA ILE A 99 2.47 -2.91 19.07
C ILE A 99 2.40 -2.54 20.58
N GLU A 100 2.91 -1.39 21.03
CA GLU A 100 3.09 -1.14 22.48
C GLU A 100 1.95 -0.40 23.20
N LYS A 101 0.83 -0.08 22.51
CA LYS A 101 -0.35 0.55 23.14
C LYS A 101 -1.64 -0.22 22.87
N LEU A 102 -1.75 -1.41 23.44
CA LEU A 102 -3.05 -2.07 23.67
C LEU A 102 -3.35 -2.03 25.17
N PRO A 103 -4.47 -1.41 25.61
CA PRO A 103 -4.88 -1.47 27.01
C PRO A 103 -5.32 -2.90 27.34
N SER A 104 -4.88 -3.40 28.49
CA SER A 104 -5.39 -4.63 29.09
C SER A 104 -6.90 -4.49 29.30
N VAL A 105 -7.69 -5.24 28.53
CA VAL A 105 -9.15 -5.25 28.64
C VAL A 105 -9.53 -6.03 29.90
N ASP A 106 -9.91 -5.29 30.93
CA ASP A 106 -10.51 -5.81 32.15
C ASP A 106 -11.92 -6.33 31.84
N SER A 107 -12.17 -7.58 32.19
CA SER A 107 -13.38 -8.32 31.83
C SER A 107 -14.54 -7.90 32.72
N LYS A 108 -15.56 -7.23 32.16
CA LYS A 108 -16.95 -7.18 32.69
C LYS A 108 -17.91 -6.48 31.73
N ILE A 109 -18.45 -7.24 30.77
CA ILE A 109 -19.79 -7.00 30.19
C ILE A 109 -20.45 -8.39 30.04
N PRO A 110 -21.73 -8.58 30.42
CA PRO A 110 -22.33 -9.91 30.55
C PRO A 110 -22.79 -10.45 29.19
N LEU A 111 -22.18 -11.54 28.74
CA LEU A 111 -22.71 -12.37 27.65
C LEU A 111 -23.75 -13.35 28.21
N LYS A 112 -24.98 -13.27 27.70
CA LYS A 112 -25.93 -14.39 27.70
C LYS A 112 -26.21 -14.77 26.24
N LEU A 113 -25.18 -15.30 25.58
CA LEU A 113 -25.24 -15.80 24.19
C LEU A 113 -24.28 -16.97 24.01
N THR A 114 -24.35 -17.96 24.92
CA THR A 114 -23.57 -19.20 24.83
C THR A 114 -24.44 -20.46 24.84
N ALA A 115 -25.77 -20.32 24.85
CA ALA A 115 -26.69 -21.47 24.89
C ALA A 115 -27.14 -21.98 23.51
N TRP A 116 -26.64 -21.42 22.40
CA TRP A 116 -27.18 -21.71 21.04
C TRP A 116 -26.18 -22.35 20.07
N LEU A 117 -24.96 -22.68 20.53
CA LEU A 117 -23.93 -23.31 19.69
C LEU A 117 -23.69 -24.80 20.01
N GLU A 118 -24.37 -25.37 21.01
CA GLU A 118 -24.10 -26.74 21.49
C GLU A 118 -24.88 -27.84 20.75
N ASP A 119 -25.79 -27.50 19.83
CA ASP A 119 -26.69 -28.46 19.17
C ASP A 119 -26.40 -28.72 17.68
N LEU A 120 -25.19 -28.44 17.20
CA LEU A 120 -24.75 -28.92 15.89
C LEU A 120 -24.31 -30.40 15.98
N PRO A 121 -24.89 -31.32 15.19
CA PRO A 121 -24.47 -32.72 15.21
C PRO A 121 -23.03 -32.86 14.70
N PRO A 122 -22.21 -33.76 15.29
CA PRO A 122 -20.83 -33.95 14.86
C PRO A 122 -20.79 -34.54 13.44
N ALA A 123 -20.09 -33.86 12.55
CA ALA A 123 -19.81 -34.35 11.21
C ALA A 123 -18.89 -35.59 11.28
N VAL A 124 -19.48 -36.73 10.92
CA VAL A 124 -18.91 -37.92 10.26
C VAL A 124 -17.57 -38.46 10.78
N GLU A 125 -17.68 -39.68 11.32
CA GLU A 125 -16.62 -40.56 11.81
C GLU A 125 -15.47 -40.77 10.81
N ALA A 126 -14.28 -40.75 11.40
CA ALA A 126 -13.02 -41.15 10.82
C ALA A 126 -13.06 -42.60 10.32
N ILE A 127 -12.64 -42.80 9.07
CA ILE A 127 -12.19 -44.10 8.57
C ILE A 127 -10.66 -44.11 8.60
N ALA A 128 -10.10 -45.01 9.39
CA ALA A 128 -8.78 -45.60 9.25
C ALA A 128 -8.85 -47.03 9.85
N PRO A 129 -7.88 -47.94 9.65
CA PRO A 129 -6.67 -47.87 8.82
C PRO A 129 -6.48 -49.13 7.92
N GLU A 130 -5.53 -49.14 6.97
CA GLU A 130 -4.50 -50.21 6.92
C GLU A 130 -3.42 -50.04 5.83
N GLN A 131 -2.21 -50.46 6.23
CA GLN A 131 -1.09 -51.01 5.45
C GLN A 131 -0.07 -50.07 4.80
N GLN A 132 0.98 -49.83 5.60
CA GLN A 132 2.35 -49.56 5.19
C GLN A 132 3.03 -50.85 4.69
N GLN A 133 3.62 -50.81 3.49
CA GLN A 133 4.69 -51.72 3.12
C GLN A 133 5.76 -51.03 2.28
N ASP A 134 7.01 -51.32 2.66
CA ASP A 134 8.29 -50.91 2.07
C ASP A 134 8.35 -50.96 0.55
N VAL A 135 8.92 -49.91 -0.07
CA VAL A 135 9.90 -50.07 -1.16
C VAL A 135 10.96 -48.96 -1.06
N ALA A 136 12.19 -49.38 -0.76
CA ALA A 136 13.39 -48.59 -0.94
C ALA A 136 13.80 -48.49 -2.42
N LYS A 137 14.60 -47.45 -2.70
CA LYS A 137 15.61 -47.27 -3.77
C LYS A 137 15.27 -46.48 -5.03
N ALA A 138 16.19 -45.53 -5.21
CA ALA A 138 16.84 -45.05 -6.44
C ALA A 138 16.20 -43.85 -7.15
N GLY A 139 17.03 -42.82 -7.34
CA GLY A 139 16.70 -41.66 -8.17
C GLY A 139 17.44 -40.41 -7.75
N SER A 140 18.77 -40.50 -7.62
CA SER A 140 19.65 -39.35 -7.80
C SER A 140 19.29 -38.71 -9.14
N LEU A 141 19.15 -37.39 -9.22
CA LEU A 141 19.84 -36.55 -10.22
C LEU A 141 19.45 -35.06 -10.09
N LEU A 142 20.50 -34.23 -10.12
CA LEU A 142 20.56 -32.84 -10.56
C LEU A 142 20.12 -31.74 -9.58
N ARG A 143 21.08 -31.39 -8.72
CA ARG A 143 21.29 -30.08 -8.11
C ARG A 143 22.04 -29.18 -9.11
N PRO A 144 21.50 -28.05 -9.56
CA PRO A 144 22.32 -27.00 -10.14
C PRO A 144 22.91 -26.13 -9.01
N GLU A 145 24.23 -26.20 -8.91
CA GLU A 145 25.06 -25.25 -8.19
C GLU A 145 25.03 -23.93 -8.99
N ILE A 146 24.46 -22.88 -8.40
CA ILE A 146 24.44 -21.54 -8.99
C ILE A 146 25.32 -20.65 -8.13
N ASP A 147 26.36 -20.13 -8.78
CA ASP A 147 27.37 -19.22 -8.26
C ASP A 147 26.78 -18.01 -7.51
N VAL A 148 27.32 -17.78 -6.33
CA VAL A 148 27.12 -16.57 -5.54
C VAL A 148 28.02 -15.49 -6.12
N VAL A 149 27.51 -14.70 -7.07
CA VAL A 149 28.16 -13.47 -7.54
C VAL A 149 27.67 -12.28 -6.71
N GLU A 150 28.50 -11.86 -5.77
CA GLU A 150 29.08 -10.52 -5.64
C GLU A 150 28.28 -9.33 -6.24
N TRP A 151 27.39 -8.73 -5.45
CA TRP A 151 26.80 -7.41 -5.74
C TRP A 151 26.64 -6.59 -4.47
N PHE A 152 27.73 -6.00 -3.97
CA PHE A 152 27.71 -4.77 -3.14
C PHE A 152 29.09 -4.11 -3.13
N GLN A 153 29.55 -3.63 -4.28
CA GLN A 153 30.52 -2.54 -4.37
C GLN A 153 30.16 -1.66 -5.57
N GLU A 154 29.55 -0.50 -5.30
CA GLU A 154 29.53 0.60 -6.26
C GLU A 154 30.97 1.09 -6.43
N THR A 155 31.61 0.69 -7.53
CA THR A 155 32.84 1.34 -7.96
C THR A 155 32.48 2.64 -8.68
N PRO A 156 33.22 3.74 -8.45
CA PRO A 156 32.99 4.99 -9.15
C PRO A 156 33.20 4.78 -10.65
N ARG A 157 32.19 5.17 -11.45
CA ARG A 157 32.27 5.19 -12.91
C ARG A 157 33.40 6.11 -13.33
N THR A 158 34.52 5.53 -13.72
CA THR A 158 35.57 6.24 -14.44
C THR A 158 35.11 6.41 -15.89
N VAL A 159 34.89 7.66 -16.30
CA VAL A 159 34.64 7.99 -17.70
C VAL A 159 35.94 7.72 -18.47
N LYS A 160 35.95 6.68 -19.30
CA LYS A 160 37.02 6.40 -20.26
C LYS A 160 37.04 7.51 -21.31
N VAL A 161 37.93 8.49 -21.12
CA VAL A 161 38.32 9.40 -22.19
C VAL A 161 39.04 8.60 -23.26
N ARG A 162 38.51 8.66 -24.48
CA ARG A 162 39.01 7.94 -25.66
C ARG A 162 40.35 8.57 -26.06
N SER A 163 41.43 7.87 -25.77
CA SER A 163 42.79 8.18 -26.22
C SER A 163 42.84 8.11 -27.75
N PHE A 164 43.03 9.26 -28.39
CA PHE A 164 43.36 9.36 -29.80
C PHE A 164 44.86 9.66 -29.87
N ASP A 165 45.66 8.64 -30.17
CA ASP A 165 47.10 8.78 -30.31
C ASP A 165 47.51 8.60 -31.79
N GLN A 166 48.34 9.55 -32.22
CA GLN A 166 49.40 9.45 -33.23
C GLN A 166 49.05 9.42 -34.73
N TYR A 167 49.24 10.58 -35.36
CA TYR A 167 50.03 10.67 -36.60
C TYR A 167 51.26 11.54 -36.34
N LEU A 168 52.44 10.94 -36.50
CA LEU A 168 53.75 11.58 -36.56
C LEU A 168 53.94 12.26 -37.93
N ALA A 169 54.29 13.54 -37.94
CA ALA A 169 55.09 14.14 -38.99
C ALA A 169 56.10 15.09 -38.34
N VAL A 170 57.37 14.84 -38.65
CA VAL A 170 58.59 15.43 -38.07
C VAL A 170 58.85 16.84 -38.62
N THR A 171 59.67 17.60 -37.88
CA THR A 171 60.32 18.90 -38.14
C THR A 171 59.61 20.07 -37.46
N GLY A 172 60.22 20.94 -36.66
CA GLY A 172 61.57 21.07 -36.12
C GLY A 172 61.59 22.35 -35.26
N SER A 173 62.67 22.54 -34.50
CA SER A 173 63.07 23.79 -33.81
C SER A 173 62.23 24.32 -32.61
N MET A 174 62.93 24.31 -31.47
CA MET A 174 63.05 25.40 -30.49
C MET A 174 61.82 25.88 -29.69
N ALA A 175 61.85 25.52 -28.40
CA ALA A 175 61.69 26.44 -27.28
C ALA A 175 60.40 27.27 -27.23
N ILE A 176 59.26 26.66 -26.91
CA ILE A 176 58.26 27.23 -25.96
C ILE A 176 57.55 26.02 -25.31
N ALA A 177 57.99 25.57 -24.14
CA ALA A 177 57.31 24.54 -23.34
C ALA A 177 56.76 25.07 -22.01
N GLY A 178 56.49 26.38 -21.93
CA GLY A 178 56.04 27.04 -20.68
C GLY A 178 54.76 27.87 -20.74
N LEU A 179 54.10 28.02 -21.90
CA LEU A 179 53.06 29.06 -22.08
C LEU A 179 51.73 28.59 -22.69
N ALA A 180 51.45 27.28 -22.73
CA ALA A 180 50.18 26.78 -23.29
C ALA A 180 49.10 26.44 -22.23
N LEU A 181 49.44 26.42 -20.93
CA LEU A 181 48.46 26.16 -19.85
C LEU A 181 47.81 27.44 -19.27
N SER A 182 48.29 28.63 -19.64
CA SER A 182 47.75 29.91 -19.13
C SER A 182 46.63 30.51 -20.01
N GLY A 183 46.40 29.98 -21.21
CA GLY A 183 45.46 30.57 -22.18
C GLY A 183 43.98 30.24 -21.99
N PHE A 184 43.64 29.17 -21.26
CA PHE A 184 42.24 28.72 -21.12
C PHE A 184 41.47 29.38 -19.97
N VAL A 185 42.12 30.19 -19.15
CA VAL A 185 41.52 30.78 -17.93
C VAL A 185 40.84 32.14 -18.20
N ILE A 186 41.17 32.82 -19.30
CA ILE A 186 40.75 34.23 -19.51
C ILE A 186 39.38 34.36 -20.20
N GLY A 187 38.81 33.27 -20.71
CA GLY A 187 37.55 33.31 -21.46
C GLY A 187 36.26 33.24 -20.64
N HIS A 188 36.33 33.03 -19.32
CA HIS A 188 35.11 32.85 -18.52
C HIS A 188 34.66 34.19 -17.92
N PRO A 189 33.40 34.63 -18.14
CA PRO A 189 32.89 35.94 -17.71
C PRO A 189 33.16 36.29 -16.24
N CYS A 190 33.15 35.29 -15.36
CA CYS A 190 33.26 35.48 -13.91
C CYS A 190 34.67 35.87 -13.40
N VAL A 191 35.70 35.99 -14.27
CA VAL A 191 37.06 36.41 -13.85
C VAL A 191 37.24 37.94 -13.88
N SER A 192 36.51 38.66 -14.74
CA SER A 192 36.63 40.12 -14.89
C SER A 192 35.73 40.95 -13.96
N GLY A 193 35.06 40.32 -12.99
CA GLY A 193 34.32 40.99 -11.92
C GLY A 193 32.79 41.06 -12.07
N VAL A 194 32.22 40.63 -13.19
CA VAL A 194 30.76 40.50 -13.37
C VAL A 194 30.46 39.05 -13.72
N CYS A 195 29.69 38.35 -12.89
CA CYS A 195 29.34 36.94 -13.08
C CYS A 195 27.84 36.87 -13.38
N ALA A 196 27.47 37.01 -14.65
CA ALA A 196 26.08 37.11 -15.08
C ALA A 196 25.26 35.87 -14.70
N GLU A 197 25.91 34.70 -14.62
CA GLU A 197 25.33 33.44 -14.19
C GLU A 197 24.87 33.50 -12.72
N LEU A 198 25.67 34.10 -11.84
CA LEU A 198 25.34 34.27 -10.42
C LEU A 198 24.14 35.21 -10.25
N ASP A 199 24.14 36.34 -10.95
CA ASP A 199 23.05 37.31 -10.89
C ASP A 199 21.74 36.73 -11.45
N THR A 200 21.83 35.97 -12.54
CA THR A 200 20.67 35.27 -13.14
C THR A 200 20.13 34.19 -12.19
N ALA A 201 21.01 33.41 -11.58
CA ALA A 201 20.60 32.40 -10.61
C ALA A 201 19.93 33.02 -9.38
N GLN A 202 20.46 34.12 -8.84
CA GLN A 202 19.84 34.87 -7.75
C GLN A 202 18.45 35.39 -8.14
N SER A 203 18.30 35.94 -9.35
CA SER A 203 17.00 36.37 -9.86
C SER A 203 16.01 35.22 -9.99
N LEU A 204 16.44 34.05 -10.46
CA LEU A 204 15.57 32.88 -10.61
C LEU A 204 15.15 32.32 -9.25
N GLY A 205 16.10 32.22 -8.31
CA GLY A 205 15.80 31.81 -6.94
C GLY A 205 14.84 32.76 -6.23
N GLN A 206 15.02 34.07 -6.36
CA GLN A 206 14.09 35.04 -5.79
C GLN A 206 12.68 34.90 -6.41
N ARG A 207 12.58 34.77 -7.73
CA ARG A 207 11.29 34.53 -8.40
C ARG A 207 10.62 33.26 -7.91
N SER A 208 11.39 32.20 -7.68
CA SER A 208 10.85 30.98 -7.09
C SER A 208 10.34 31.20 -5.67
N LEU A 209 11.09 31.92 -4.83
CA LEU A 209 10.69 32.20 -3.45
C LEU A 209 9.41 33.03 -3.40
N ASP A 210 9.33 34.08 -4.23
CA ASP A 210 8.14 34.92 -4.36
C ASP A 210 6.94 34.11 -4.87
N GLN A 211 7.16 33.21 -5.83
CA GLN A 211 6.13 32.32 -6.37
C GLN A 211 5.62 31.33 -5.31
N MET A 212 6.52 30.75 -4.50
CA MET A 212 6.14 29.82 -3.42
C MET A 212 5.24 30.49 -2.39
N GLN A 213 5.57 31.71 -1.96
CA GLN A 213 4.80 32.45 -0.96
C GLN A 213 3.36 32.74 -1.40
N GLY A 214 3.13 32.89 -2.71
CA GLY A 214 1.81 33.13 -3.29
C GLY A 214 1.15 31.89 -3.92
N ALA A 215 1.77 30.72 -3.84
CA ALA A 215 1.28 29.53 -4.53
C ALA A 215 0.02 28.97 -3.85
N GLN A 216 -1.02 28.76 -4.65
CA GLN A 216 -2.24 28.05 -4.24
C GLN A 216 -2.51 26.82 -5.11
N THR A 217 -1.83 26.73 -6.26
CA THR A 217 -2.04 25.69 -7.27
C THR A 217 -0.76 24.93 -7.55
N ILE A 218 -0.92 23.67 -7.97
CA ILE A 218 0.20 22.80 -8.33
C ILE A 218 1.05 23.38 -9.47
N ASP A 219 0.43 24.07 -10.43
CA ASP A 219 1.14 24.69 -11.55
C ASP A 219 2.11 25.78 -11.07
N GLN A 220 1.73 26.56 -10.07
CA GLN A 220 2.59 27.59 -9.48
C GLN A 220 3.77 26.96 -8.73
N VAL A 221 3.52 25.87 -7.99
CA VAL A 221 4.55 25.09 -7.29
C VAL A 221 5.52 24.45 -8.29
N ALA A 222 5.02 23.83 -9.35
CA ALA A 222 5.85 23.25 -10.41
C ALA A 222 6.69 24.30 -11.15
N GLN A 223 6.13 25.50 -11.38
CA GLN A 223 6.87 26.60 -11.97
C GLN A 223 7.99 27.10 -11.04
N ALA A 224 7.74 27.21 -9.74
CA ALA A 224 8.77 27.53 -8.75
C ALA A 224 9.90 26.49 -8.74
N GLN A 225 9.56 25.20 -8.80
CA GLN A 225 10.55 24.11 -8.92
C GLN A 225 11.45 24.31 -10.14
N ASN A 226 10.87 24.59 -11.31
CA ASN A 226 11.65 24.84 -12.51
C ASN A 226 12.60 26.06 -12.35
N TYR A 227 12.17 27.14 -11.70
CA TYR A 227 13.05 28.28 -11.46
C TYR A 227 14.24 27.93 -10.56
N LEU A 228 14.02 27.19 -9.46
CA LEU A 228 15.11 26.78 -8.57
C LEU A 228 16.06 25.76 -9.21
N GLU A 229 15.55 24.80 -9.98
CA GLU A 229 16.40 23.82 -10.69
C GLU A 229 17.33 24.52 -11.69
N ASN A 230 16.78 25.44 -12.50
CA ASN A 230 17.58 26.24 -13.42
C ASN A 230 18.59 27.14 -12.68
N ALA A 231 18.21 27.70 -11.52
CA ALA A 231 19.13 28.49 -10.70
C ALA A 231 20.30 27.63 -10.18
N VAL A 232 20.02 26.43 -9.66
CA VAL A 232 21.05 25.49 -9.19
C VAL A 232 21.98 25.07 -10.34
N GLU A 233 21.44 24.77 -11.52
CA GLU A 233 22.25 24.41 -12.71
C GLU A 233 23.23 25.54 -13.09
N LEU A 234 22.77 26.80 -13.08
CA LEU A 234 23.63 27.96 -13.33
C LEU A 234 24.73 28.09 -12.27
N LEU A 235 24.41 27.89 -10.99
CA LEU A 235 25.38 27.97 -9.90
C LEU A 235 26.42 26.85 -9.95
N ASP A 236 26.01 25.64 -10.30
CA ASP A 236 26.90 24.47 -10.44
C ASP A 236 27.86 24.60 -11.63
N SER A 237 27.49 25.39 -12.65
CA SER A 237 28.36 25.70 -13.78
C SER A 237 29.56 26.60 -13.40
N ILE A 238 29.49 27.32 -12.27
CA ILE A 238 30.54 28.24 -11.82
C ILE A 238 31.76 27.43 -11.33
N PRO A 239 32.93 27.57 -11.99
CA PRO A 239 34.09 26.75 -11.64
C PRO A 239 34.61 27.02 -10.22
N ARG A 240 35.16 25.99 -9.58
CA ARG A 240 35.68 26.07 -8.19
C ARG A 240 36.82 27.08 -7.99
N TRP A 241 37.53 27.43 -9.06
CA TRP A 241 38.62 28.41 -9.04
C TRP A 241 38.10 29.86 -9.20
N SER A 242 36.82 30.06 -9.50
CA SER A 242 36.21 31.39 -9.55
C SER A 242 36.22 32.03 -8.16
N PRO A 243 36.52 33.34 -8.04
CA PRO A 243 36.46 34.07 -6.78
C PRO A 243 35.05 34.06 -6.15
N ARG A 244 34.00 33.84 -6.94
CA ARG A 244 32.60 33.79 -6.49
C ARG A 244 32.11 32.36 -6.19
N SER A 245 32.98 31.35 -6.29
CA SER A 245 32.56 29.94 -6.16
C SER A 245 32.07 29.55 -4.76
N ALA A 246 32.55 30.23 -3.71
CA ALA A 246 32.07 29.99 -2.35
C ALA A 246 30.61 30.44 -2.19
N GLU A 247 30.29 31.66 -2.64
CA GLU A 247 28.93 32.20 -2.64
C GLU A 247 27.99 31.36 -3.49
N ALA A 248 28.42 30.96 -4.69
CA ALA A 248 27.62 30.12 -5.57
C ALA A 248 27.24 28.78 -4.91
N ARG A 249 28.18 28.14 -4.20
CA ARG A 249 27.91 26.88 -3.49
C ARG A 249 26.96 27.04 -2.32
N THR A 250 27.10 28.11 -1.54
CA THR A 250 26.17 28.41 -0.45
C THR A 250 24.76 28.60 -0.99
N LEU A 251 24.61 29.43 -2.03
CA LEU A 251 23.29 29.67 -2.63
C LEU A 251 22.69 28.40 -3.25
N ALA A 252 23.51 27.55 -3.88
CA ALA A 252 23.06 26.28 -4.43
C ALA A 252 22.57 25.32 -3.33
N GLN A 253 23.23 25.28 -2.16
CA GLN A 253 22.78 24.48 -1.01
C GLN A 253 21.43 24.96 -0.48
N ASP A 254 21.25 26.28 -0.32
CA ASP A 254 19.99 26.88 0.13
C ASP A 254 18.85 26.58 -0.87
N TYR A 255 19.11 26.74 -2.17
CA TYR A 255 18.13 26.44 -3.22
C TYR A 255 17.79 24.95 -3.31
N GLN A 256 18.77 24.06 -3.10
CA GLN A 256 18.51 22.62 -3.02
C GLN A 256 17.61 22.27 -1.83
N GLN A 257 17.76 22.94 -0.69
CA GLN A 257 16.87 22.75 0.46
C GLN A 257 15.43 23.17 0.12
N HIS A 258 15.22 24.35 -0.47
CA HIS A 258 13.88 24.79 -0.91
C HIS A 258 13.27 23.87 -1.98
N SER A 259 14.09 23.36 -2.90
CA SER A 259 13.65 22.38 -3.91
C SER A 259 13.15 21.05 -3.31
N ALA A 260 13.62 20.69 -2.11
CA ALA A 260 13.14 19.48 -1.44
C ALA A 260 11.69 19.65 -0.98
N SER A 261 11.35 20.81 -0.39
CA SER A 261 9.98 21.13 0.04
C SER A 261 9.02 21.24 -1.16
N LEU A 262 9.47 21.81 -2.27
CA LEU A 262 8.70 21.85 -3.51
C LEU A 262 8.41 20.46 -4.09
N ARG A 263 9.42 19.59 -4.16
CA ARG A 263 9.23 18.19 -4.59
C ARG A 263 8.25 17.44 -3.71
N GLN A 264 8.27 17.70 -2.41
CA GLN A 264 7.33 17.13 -1.46
C GLN A 264 5.89 17.63 -1.70
N ALA A 265 5.69 18.92 -1.92
CA ALA A 265 4.40 19.49 -2.30
C ALA A 265 3.87 18.92 -3.63
N ILE A 266 4.74 18.72 -4.62
CA ILE A 266 4.38 18.11 -5.91
C ILE A 266 3.96 16.65 -5.72
N ALA A 267 4.75 15.86 -4.98
CA ALA A 267 4.42 14.47 -4.68
C ALA A 267 3.09 14.34 -3.95
N ALA A 268 2.77 15.29 -3.05
CA ALA A 268 1.48 15.33 -2.39
C ALA A 268 0.31 15.51 -3.38
N ALA A 269 0.45 16.46 -4.30
CA ALA A 269 -0.57 16.75 -5.31
C ALA A 269 -0.75 15.60 -6.32
N GLU A 270 0.34 14.92 -6.71
CA GLU A 270 0.30 13.73 -7.56
C GLU A 270 -0.42 12.57 -6.86
N ALA A 271 -0.10 12.32 -5.59
CA ALA A 271 -0.77 11.30 -4.79
C ALA A 271 -2.27 11.58 -4.64
N ALA A 272 -2.64 12.83 -4.35
CA ALA A 272 -4.03 13.28 -4.29
C ALA A 272 -4.77 13.08 -5.63
N THR A 273 -4.14 13.41 -6.75
CA THR A 273 -4.72 13.23 -8.09
C THR A 273 -4.98 11.76 -8.37
N LEU A 274 -3.99 10.89 -8.13
CA LEU A 274 -4.16 9.46 -8.31
C LEU A 274 -5.22 8.89 -7.36
N ALA A 275 -5.28 9.37 -6.11
CA ALA A 275 -6.30 8.96 -5.15
C ALA A 275 -7.71 9.27 -5.68
N GLN A 276 -7.92 10.49 -6.19
CA GLN A 276 -9.17 10.91 -6.80
C GLN A 276 -9.53 10.05 -8.01
N GLU A 277 -8.58 9.75 -8.90
CA GLU A 277 -8.82 8.90 -10.06
C GLU A 277 -9.27 7.48 -9.67
N ARG A 278 -8.70 6.93 -8.58
CA ARG A 278 -9.06 5.60 -8.07
C ARG A 278 -10.45 5.59 -7.43
N SER A 279 -10.78 6.60 -6.64
CA SER A 279 -12.08 6.69 -5.95
C SER A 279 -13.24 7.14 -6.84
N SER A 280 -12.98 7.76 -7.99
CA SER A 280 -14.02 8.26 -8.90
C SER A 280 -14.53 7.23 -9.90
N GLN A 281 -14.01 6.00 -9.88
CA GLN A 281 -14.44 4.97 -10.84
C GLN A 281 -15.87 4.51 -10.52
N PRO A 282 -16.78 4.44 -11.52
CA PRO A 282 -18.18 4.06 -11.30
C PRO A 282 -18.36 2.71 -10.60
N ASP A 283 -17.43 1.77 -10.85
CA ASP A 283 -17.43 0.43 -10.27
C ASP A 283 -16.21 0.22 -9.35
N ALA A 284 -15.79 1.25 -8.60
CA ALA A 284 -14.68 1.12 -7.65
C ALA A 284 -14.95 -0.03 -6.66
N ASP A 285 -14.07 -1.04 -6.65
CA ASP A 285 -14.13 -2.16 -5.72
C ASP A 285 -13.42 -1.82 -4.39
N LEU A 286 -13.52 -2.72 -3.41
CA LEU A 286 -12.86 -2.57 -2.11
C LEU A 286 -11.36 -2.29 -2.24
N ARG A 287 -10.69 -2.85 -3.26
CA ARG A 287 -9.27 -2.63 -3.51
C ARG A 287 -9.02 -1.21 -4.01
N ALA A 288 -9.81 -0.71 -4.95
CA ALA A 288 -9.72 0.66 -5.44
C ALA A 288 -9.91 1.69 -4.31
N TRP A 289 -10.87 1.46 -3.41
CA TRP A 289 -11.06 2.30 -2.21
C TRP A 289 -9.88 2.24 -1.24
N ALA A 290 -9.30 1.06 -1.02
CA ALA A 290 -8.11 0.91 -0.18
C ALA A 290 -6.88 1.61 -0.78
N GLU A 291 -6.67 1.52 -2.09
CA GLU A 291 -5.61 2.25 -2.80
C GLU A 291 -5.79 3.76 -2.70
N ALA A 292 -7.02 4.26 -2.94
CA ALA A 292 -7.33 5.67 -2.80
C ALA A 292 -7.08 6.17 -1.37
N GLN A 293 -7.42 5.38 -0.35
CA GLN A 293 -7.16 5.73 1.06
C GLN A 293 -5.66 5.91 1.32
N MET A 294 -4.83 4.98 0.86
CA MET A 294 -3.37 5.07 1.05
C MET A 294 -2.77 6.29 0.36
N LEU A 295 -3.24 6.60 -0.84
CA LEU A 295 -2.76 7.74 -1.62
C LEU A 295 -3.19 9.08 -0.99
N TRP A 296 -4.42 9.19 -0.50
CA TRP A 296 -4.84 10.36 0.27
C TRP A 296 -4.04 10.53 1.56
N GLN A 297 -3.77 9.43 2.26
CA GLN A 297 -2.94 9.45 3.47
C GLN A 297 -1.50 9.91 3.14
N GLU A 298 -0.91 9.40 2.06
CA GLU A 298 0.39 9.84 1.58
C GLU A 298 0.38 11.34 1.26
N ALA A 299 -0.62 11.82 0.51
CA ALA A 299 -0.76 13.23 0.17
C ALA A 299 -0.81 14.14 1.42
N VAL A 300 -1.61 13.77 2.42
CA VAL A 300 -1.71 14.48 3.70
C VAL A 300 -0.36 14.48 4.42
N THR A 301 0.29 13.32 4.55
CA THR A 301 1.59 13.20 5.22
C THR A 301 2.68 14.02 4.52
N GLN A 302 2.68 14.06 3.19
CA GLN A 302 3.65 14.87 2.44
C GLN A 302 3.43 16.36 2.71
N LEU A 303 2.19 16.86 2.73
CA LEU A 303 1.93 18.27 3.06
C LEU A 303 2.24 18.60 4.53
N GLU A 304 1.90 17.73 5.48
CA GLU A 304 2.17 17.95 6.92
C GLU A 304 3.66 17.96 7.26
N ALA A 305 4.49 17.29 6.47
CA ALA A 305 5.93 17.29 6.67
C ALA A 305 6.64 18.48 5.99
N ILE A 306 5.91 19.42 5.38
CA ILE A 306 6.46 20.71 4.95
C ILE A 306 6.73 21.57 6.20
N PRO A 307 7.95 22.07 6.43
CA PRO A 307 8.26 22.89 7.61
C PRO A 307 7.44 24.18 7.71
N ASP A 308 7.10 24.61 8.93
CA ASP A 308 6.34 25.84 9.20
C ASP A 308 7.07 27.13 8.77
N ASP A 309 8.40 27.09 8.61
CA ASP A 309 9.23 28.19 8.10
C ASP A 309 9.38 28.16 6.57
N SER A 310 8.78 27.18 5.90
CA SER A 310 8.80 27.06 4.45
C SER A 310 7.94 28.16 3.78
N PRO A 311 8.38 28.71 2.64
CA PRO A 311 7.55 29.61 1.84
C PRO A 311 6.31 28.91 1.22
N LEU A 312 6.18 27.58 1.34
CA LEU A 312 5.05 26.80 0.82
C LEU A 312 3.92 26.57 1.83
N THR A 313 3.99 27.14 3.04
CA THR A 313 2.95 26.95 4.06
C THR A 313 1.56 27.36 3.57
N ALA A 314 1.45 28.48 2.86
CA ALA A 314 0.18 28.91 2.26
C ALA A 314 -0.41 27.87 1.28
N PHE A 315 0.44 27.23 0.46
CA PHE A 315 0.01 26.14 -0.42
C PHE A 315 -0.43 24.92 0.37
N ALA A 316 0.36 24.52 1.38
CA ALA A 316 0.06 23.37 2.23
C ALA A 316 -1.28 23.56 2.94
N ASP A 317 -1.47 24.69 3.63
CA ASP A 317 -2.69 25.02 4.37
C ASP A 317 -3.93 25.05 3.47
N ALA A 318 -3.82 25.67 2.29
CA ALA A 318 -4.93 25.77 1.34
C ALA A 318 -5.41 24.41 0.82
N ASN A 319 -4.54 23.39 0.77
CA ASN A 319 -4.86 22.08 0.23
C ASN A 319 -5.16 21.03 1.31
N LEU A 320 -4.57 21.17 2.51
CA LEU A 320 -4.60 20.15 3.56
C LEU A 320 -6.02 19.86 4.07
N GLU A 321 -6.86 20.89 4.23
CA GLU A 321 -8.27 20.71 4.63
C GLU A 321 -9.04 19.88 3.59
N GLY A 322 -8.84 20.19 2.31
CA GLY A 322 -9.44 19.44 1.20
C GLY A 322 -8.98 17.98 1.20
N TYR A 323 -7.69 17.72 1.36
CA TYR A 323 -7.13 16.36 1.33
C TYR A 323 -7.60 15.52 2.52
N ARG A 324 -7.66 16.11 3.71
CA ARG A 324 -8.20 15.44 4.92
C ARG A 324 -9.68 15.12 4.77
N THR A 325 -10.46 16.02 4.17
CA THR A 325 -11.88 15.78 3.88
C THR A 325 -12.05 14.61 2.90
N GLN A 326 -11.26 14.57 1.84
CA GLN A 326 -11.30 13.47 0.87
C GLN A 326 -10.85 12.14 1.48
N LEU A 327 -9.82 12.15 2.33
CA LEU A 327 -9.39 10.97 3.07
C LEU A 327 -10.52 10.40 3.95
N ALA A 328 -11.21 11.27 4.72
CA ALA A 328 -12.31 10.86 5.57
C ALA A 328 -13.49 10.28 4.76
N LEU A 329 -13.80 10.89 3.60
CA LEU A 329 -14.81 10.38 2.68
C LEU A 329 -14.46 8.98 2.16
N VAL A 330 -13.22 8.80 1.67
CA VAL A 330 -12.75 7.53 1.14
C VAL A 330 -12.70 6.44 2.22
N GLN A 331 -12.28 6.77 3.44
CA GLN A 331 -12.33 5.86 4.59
C GLN A 331 -13.76 5.41 4.89
N THR A 332 -14.71 6.34 4.89
CA THR A 332 -16.14 6.05 5.10
C THR A 332 -16.69 5.14 4.01
N GLN A 333 -16.38 5.42 2.74
CA GLN A 333 -16.85 4.59 1.63
C GLN A 333 -16.25 3.18 1.69
N ARG A 334 -14.96 3.08 1.99
CA ARG A 334 -14.30 1.78 2.17
C ARG A 334 -14.96 0.98 3.29
N SER A 335 -15.27 1.59 4.44
CA SER A 335 -15.91 0.86 5.55
C SER A 335 -17.31 0.39 5.19
N GLN A 336 -18.08 1.19 4.44
CA GLN A 336 -19.39 0.79 3.94
C GLN A 336 -19.26 -0.39 2.96
N GLU A 337 -18.27 -0.38 2.08
CA GLU A 337 -18.03 -1.48 1.13
C GLU A 337 -17.65 -2.78 1.85
N VAL A 338 -16.84 -2.71 2.92
CA VAL A 338 -16.53 -3.88 3.77
C VAL A 338 -17.79 -4.41 4.45
N ASP A 339 -18.52 -3.56 5.17
CA ASP A 339 -19.74 -3.95 5.89
C ASP A 339 -20.81 -4.52 4.94
N GLY A 340 -21.03 -3.87 3.80
CA GLY A 340 -21.96 -4.35 2.77
C GLY A 340 -21.60 -5.74 2.25
N GLN A 341 -20.31 -6.01 2.04
CA GLN A 341 -19.84 -7.30 1.55
C GLN A 341 -19.92 -8.41 2.62
N GLU A 342 -19.66 -8.09 3.88
CA GLU A 342 -19.84 -9.01 5.01
C GLU A 342 -21.32 -9.38 5.16
N ARG A 343 -22.22 -8.39 5.19
CA ARG A 343 -23.67 -8.58 5.27
C ARG A 343 -24.20 -9.42 4.12
N LEU A 344 -23.74 -9.16 2.90
CA LEU A 344 -24.11 -9.95 1.73
C LEU A 344 -23.68 -11.42 1.89
N THR A 345 -22.48 -11.65 2.41
CA THR A 345 -21.96 -12.99 2.66
C THR A 345 -22.79 -13.72 3.73
N HIS A 346 -23.11 -13.04 4.83
CA HIS A 346 -23.98 -13.57 5.88
C HIS A 346 -25.38 -13.87 5.36
N ALA A 347 -25.99 -12.95 4.63
CA ALA A 347 -27.29 -13.16 4.00
C ALA A 347 -27.32 -14.41 3.13
N LYS A 348 -26.34 -14.58 2.23
CA LYS A 348 -26.24 -15.78 1.37
C LYS A 348 -26.15 -17.07 2.18
N ARG A 349 -25.39 -17.06 3.29
CA ARG A 349 -25.30 -18.22 4.20
C ARG A 349 -26.66 -18.54 4.83
N TYR A 350 -27.38 -17.54 5.33
CA TYR A 350 -28.71 -17.74 5.92
C TYR A 350 -29.75 -18.18 4.88
N ILE A 351 -29.68 -17.68 3.64
CA ILE A 351 -30.49 -18.17 2.52
C ILE A 351 -30.24 -19.66 2.30
N GLN A 352 -28.97 -20.07 2.22
CA GLN A 352 -28.61 -21.47 2.02
C GLN A 352 -29.10 -22.37 3.16
N ILE A 353 -28.91 -21.95 4.42
CA ILE A 353 -29.43 -22.67 5.60
C ILE A 353 -30.95 -22.78 5.52
N ALA A 354 -31.65 -21.68 5.23
CA ALA A 354 -33.10 -21.66 5.13
C ALA A 354 -33.61 -22.62 4.04
N GLN A 355 -32.97 -22.65 2.87
CA GLN A 355 -33.30 -23.58 1.78
C GLN A 355 -33.09 -25.04 2.19
N MET A 356 -31.96 -25.37 2.84
CA MET A 356 -31.68 -26.73 3.32
C MET A 356 -32.65 -27.18 4.42
N SER A 357 -32.97 -26.29 5.36
CA SER A 357 -33.95 -26.55 6.42
C SER A 357 -35.36 -26.67 5.86
N HIS A 358 -35.72 -25.85 4.87
CA HIS A 358 -37.02 -25.88 4.21
C HIS A 358 -37.28 -27.25 3.53
N ALA A 359 -36.26 -27.86 2.95
CA ALA A 359 -36.38 -29.19 2.35
C ALA A 359 -36.56 -30.34 3.36
N LYS A 360 -36.28 -30.10 4.65
CA LYS A 360 -36.28 -31.11 5.73
C LYS A 360 -37.34 -30.84 6.81
N ALA A 361 -38.06 -29.73 6.74
CA ALA A 361 -38.97 -29.30 7.79
C ALA A 361 -40.24 -30.17 7.81
N GLU A 362 -40.50 -30.82 8.94
CA GLU A 362 -41.67 -31.68 9.13
C GLU A 362 -42.57 -31.18 10.26
N THR A 363 -42.01 -30.48 11.24
CA THR A 363 -42.71 -30.00 12.43
C THR A 363 -42.91 -28.49 12.40
N LEU A 364 -43.87 -27.99 13.19
CA LEU A 364 -44.10 -26.55 13.35
C LEU A 364 -42.81 -25.82 13.78
N GLU A 365 -42.04 -26.40 14.70
CA GLU A 365 -40.78 -25.84 15.18
C GLU A 365 -39.73 -25.74 14.05
N ASP A 366 -39.67 -26.74 13.15
CA ASP A 366 -38.79 -26.68 11.98
C ASP A 366 -39.18 -25.52 11.06
N TRP A 367 -40.48 -25.32 10.84
CA TRP A 367 -40.98 -24.22 10.00
C TRP A 367 -40.76 -22.84 10.62
N GLU A 368 -40.89 -22.70 11.95
CA GLU A 368 -40.53 -21.47 12.67
C GLU A 368 -39.04 -21.14 12.49
N ARG A 369 -38.17 -22.16 12.51
CA ARG A 369 -36.73 -22.01 12.27
C ARG A 369 -36.42 -21.61 10.83
N VAL A 370 -37.09 -22.21 9.86
CA VAL A 370 -36.98 -21.82 8.44
C VAL A 370 -37.39 -20.36 8.25
N TRP A 371 -38.52 -19.96 8.84
CA TRP A 371 -38.99 -18.56 8.81
C TRP A 371 -37.99 -17.61 9.47
N ALA A 372 -37.44 -17.94 10.64
CA ALA A 372 -36.45 -17.13 11.32
C ALA A 372 -35.18 -16.93 10.47
N ASN A 373 -34.66 -18.00 9.85
CA ASN A 373 -33.48 -17.92 8.97
C ASN A 373 -33.74 -17.04 7.72
N TRP A 374 -34.93 -17.11 7.13
CA TRP A 374 -35.30 -16.22 6.03
C TRP A 374 -35.37 -14.76 6.47
N ASN A 375 -35.96 -14.44 7.63
CA ASN A 375 -35.99 -13.05 8.12
C ASN A 375 -34.58 -12.52 8.36
N ILE A 376 -33.71 -13.30 9.02
CA ILE A 376 -32.31 -12.89 9.22
C ILE A 376 -31.64 -12.59 7.88
N ALA A 377 -31.80 -13.46 6.87
CA ALA A 377 -31.25 -13.21 5.54
C ALA A 377 -31.77 -11.91 4.92
N ILE A 378 -33.09 -11.69 4.92
CA ILE A 378 -33.70 -10.50 4.32
C ILE A 378 -33.30 -9.22 5.04
N ASP A 379 -33.22 -9.24 6.37
CA ASP A 379 -32.78 -8.09 7.16
C ASP A 379 -31.32 -7.74 6.85
N GLN A 380 -30.43 -8.75 6.78
CA GLN A 380 -29.05 -8.54 6.36
C GLN A 380 -28.94 -7.90 4.98
N LEU A 381 -29.77 -8.32 4.02
CA LEU A 381 -29.78 -7.72 2.68
C LEU A 381 -30.30 -6.28 2.66
N ARG A 382 -31.32 -5.97 3.47
CA ARG A 382 -31.92 -4.62 3.56
C ARG A 382 -31.00 -3.61 4.24
N ASP A 383 -30.16 -4.08 5.16
CA ASP A 383 -29.22 -3.24 5.88
C ASP A 383 -27.95 -2.90 5.08
N ILE A 384 -27.76 -3.47 3.88
CA ILE A 384 -26.61 -3.17 3.03
C ILE A 384 -26.72 -1.72 2.50
N PRO A 385 -25.70 -0.87 2.71
CA PRO A 385 -25.74 0.51 2.23
C PRO A 385 -25.84 0.58 0.70
N THR A 386 -26.73 1.42 0.18
CA THR A 386 -27.05 1.52 -1.27
C THR A 386 -25.92 2.09 -2.12
N THR A 387 -24.90 2.69 -1.50
CA THR A 387 -23.69 3.21 -2.15
C THR A 387 -22.66 2.13 -2.45
N THR A 388 -22.87 0.89 -1.98
CA THR A 388 -21.90 -0.21 -2.10
C THR A 388 -22.14 -1.05 -3.35
N ARG A 389 -21.13 -1.79 -3.79
CA ARG A 389 -21.33 -2.78 -4.87
C ARG A 389 -22.18 -3.96 -4.41
N ALA A 390 -22.09 -4.30 -3.13
CA ALA A 390 -22.90 -5.36 -2.52
C ALA A 390 -24.41 -5.09 -2.66
N ALA A 391 -24.83 -3.82 -2.66
CA ALA A 391 -26.23 -3.44 -2.87
C ALA A 391 -26.81 -3.95 -4.19
N ILE A 392 -26.01 -3.96 -5.27
CA ILE A 392 -26.46 -4.44 -6.60
C ILE A 392 -26.88 -5.91 -6.54
N GLU A 393 -26.11 -6.74 -5.82
CA GLU A 393 -26.46 -8.15 -5.65
C GLU A 393 -27.56 -8.34 -4.60
N ALA A 394 -27.54 -7.55 -3.53
CA ALA A 394 -28.57 -7.57 -2.50
C ALA A 394 -29.96 -7.29 -3.06
N ASP A 395 -30.09 -6.28 -3.94
CA ASP A 395 -31.35 -5.95 -4.61
C ASP A 395 -31.89 -7.12 -5.43
N ARG A 396 -31.02 -7.87 -6.12
CA ARG A 396 -31.42 -9.06 -6.88
C ARG A 396 -31.92 -10.16 -5.95
N LEU A 397 -31.23 -10.38 -4.83
CA LEU A 397 -31.64 -11.39 -3.83
C LEU A 397 -32.94 -10.98 -3.13
N LEU A 398 -33.14 -9.70 -2.84
CA LEU A 398 -34.39 -9.17 -2.28
C LEU A 398 -35.56 -9.33 -3.26
N GLN A 399 -35.35 -9.09 -4.55
CA GLN A 399 -36.36 -9.34 -5.58
C GLN A 399 -36.73 -10.83 -5.68
N ALA A 400 -35.76 -11.73 -5.52
CA ALA A 400 -35.99 -13.16 -5.60
C ALA A 400 -36.64 -13.76 -4.35
N TYR A 401 -36.24 -13.30 -3.16
CA TYR A 401 -36.54 -13.98 -1.89
C TYR A 401 -37.34 -13.13 -0.89
N GLY A 402 -37.53 -11.83 -1.12
CA GLY A 402 -38.10 -10.89 -0.15
C GLY A 402 -39.52 -11.23 0.35
N GLU A 403 -40.31 -11.91 -0.47
CA GLU A 403 -41.70 -12.29 -0.14
C GLU A 403 -41.81 -13.61 0.62
N ILE A 404 -40.77 -14.45 0.65
CA ILE A 404 -40.79 -15.78 1.27
C ILE A 404 -41.12 -15.72 2.77
N PRO A 405 -40.42 -14.93 3.61
CA PRO A 405 -40.72 -14.90 5.04
C PRO A 405 -42.12 -14.35 5.34
N VAL A 406 -42.68 -13.46 4.50
CA VAL A 406 -44.06 -12.96 4.65
C VAL A 406 -45.05 -14.11 4.45
N GLN A 407 -44.92 -14.83 3.34
CA GLN A 407 -45.79 -15.97 3.03
C GLN A 407 -45.68 -17.09 4.05
N LEU A 408 -44.47 -17.39 4.55
CA LEU A 408 -44.28 -18.38 5.61
C LEU A 408 -44.92 -17.93 6.93
N GLY A 409 -44.78 -16.66 7.29
CA GLY A 409 -45.37 -16.09 8.51
C GLY A 409 -46.90 -16.20 8.53
N ASP A 410 -47.55 -15.79 7.44
CA ASP A 410 -49.02 -15.88 7.30
C ASP A 410 -49.53 -17.32 7.46
N ARG A 411 -48.76 -18.29 6.96
CA ARG A 411 -49.12 -19.72 7.00
C ARG A 411 -48.88 -20.36 8.36
N LEU A 412 -47.77 -20.00 9.01
CA LEU A 412 -47.50 -20.39 10.39
C LEU A 412 -48.62 -19.90 11.31
N GLN A 413 -49.06 -18.65 11.12
CA GLN A 413 -50.18 -18.08 11.87
C GLN A 413 -51.52 -18.76 11.56
N ALA A 414 -51.72 -19.24 10.33
CA ALA A 414 -52.90 -20.01 9.92
C ALA A 414 -52.84 -21.50 10.30
N GLY A 415 -51.72 -22.01 10.83
CA GLY A 415 -51.53 -23.42 11.19
C GLY A 415 -51.38 -24.37 9.99
N ILE A 416 -50.91 -23.87 8.84
CA ILE A 416 -50.82 -24.64 7.59
C ILE A 416 -49.35 -25.02 7.32
N LEU A 417 -48.99 -26.30 7.49
CA LEU A 417 -47.63 -26.83 7.33
C LEU A 417 -47.27 -27.26 5.89
N VAL A 418 -47.94 -26.72 4.88
CA VAL A 418 -47.67 -27.09 3.48
C VAL A 418 -46.46 -26.30 2.96
N THR A 419 -45.60 -26.93 2.18
CA THR A 419 -44.37 -26.34 1.65
C THR A 419 -44.67 -25.40 0.47
N PRO A 420 -44.29 -24.11 0.49
CA PRO A 420 -44.25 -23.27 -0.71
C PRO A 420 -43.10 -23.71 -1.63
N GLU A 421 -43.26 -23.61 -2.94
CA GLU A 421 -42.18 -23.92 -3.88
C GLU A 421 -41.15 -22.79 -3.86
N LEU A 422 -39.88 -23.12 -3.60
CA LEU A 422 -38.80 -22.14 -3.55
C LEU A 422 -38.46 -21.67 -4.98
N PRO A 423 -38.30 -20.36 -5.20
CA PRO A 423 -37.78 -19.88 -6.47
C PRO A 423 -36.36 -20.44 -6.69
N PRO A 424 -36.00 -20.80 -7.93
CA PRO A 424 -34.65 -21.22 -8.25
C PRO A 424 -33.68 -20.07 -7.95
N GLU A 425 -32.46 -20.41 -7.54
CA GLU A 425 -31.44 -19.41 -7.24
C GLU A 425 -31.25 -18.49 -8.46
N PRO A 426 -31.36 -17.16 -8.29
CA PRO A 426 -31.16 -16.24 -9.40
C PRO A 426 -29.76 -16.49 -9.94
N GLN A 427 -29.67 -16.87 -11.22
CA GLN A 427 -28.39 -17.17 -11.84
C GLN A 427 -27.45 -15.98 -11.65
N ALA A 428 -26.29 -16.24 -11.04
CA ALA A 428 -25.25 -15.24 -10.96
C ALA A 428 -24.95 -14.75 -12.38
N ALA A 429 -25.25 -13.48 -12.67
CA ALA A 429 -24.68 -12.84 -13.85
C ALA A 429 -23.16 -13.07 -13.80
N PRO A 430 -22.47 -13.25 -14.94
CA PRO A 430 -21.03 -13.41 -14.97
C PRO A 430 -20.37 -12.09 -14.56
N ILE A 431 -20.35 -11.81 -13.26
CA ILE A 431 -19.48 -10.83 -12.65
C ILE A 431 -18.15 -11.58 -12.56
N MET A 432 -17.09 -11.05 -13.17
CA MET A 432 -15.73 -11.56 -13.00
C MET A 432 -15.32 -11.40 -11.53
N GLN A 433 -15.82 -12.25 -10.64
CA GLN A 433 -15.39 -12.35 -9.26
C GLN A 433 -14.27 -13.40 -9.24
N THR A 434 -13.03 -12.94 -9.08
CA THR A 434 -12.02 -13.79 -8.47
C THR A 434 -12.50 -14.14 -7.06
N PRO A 435 -12.52 -15.41 -6.64
CA PRO A 435 -12.90 -15.78 -5.29
C PRO A 435 -12.00 -15.04 -4.30
N ILE A 436 -12.58 -14.14 -3.51
CA ILE A 436 -11.90 -13.54 -2.36
C ILE A 436 -12.02 -14.56 -1.24
N ASP A 437 -10.88 -15.05 -0.78
CA ASP A 437 -10.76 -15.88 0.42
C ASP A 437 -10.93 -14.97 1.65
N TRP A 438 -12.08 -15.07 2.32
CA TRP A 438 -12.49 -14.18 3.40
C TRP A 438 -11.85 -14.50 4.75
N THR A 439 -11.12 -15.62 4.86
CA THR A 439 -10.57 -16.07 6.15
C THR A 439 -9.40 -15.23 6.67
N ASP A 440 -8.83 -14.34 5.85
CA ASP A 440 -7.66 -13.50 6.19
C ASP A 440 -8.01 -12.04 6.58
N LEU A 441 -9.24 -11.56 6.36
CA LEU A 441 -9.61 -10.14 6.57
C LEU A 441 -10.27 -9.82 7.92
N GLU A 442 -10.85 -10.82 8.61
CA GLU A 442 -11.60 -10.61 9.86
C GLU A 442 -10.71 -10.37 11.10
N ASN A 443 -9.39 -10.47 11.00
CA ASN A 443 -8.46 -10.32 12.15
C ASN A 443 -7.64 -9.01 12.17
N GLU A 444 -7.86 -8.03 11.28
CA GLU A 444 -6.94 -6.88 11.13
C GLU A 444 -7.54 -5.45 11.14
N ILE A 445 -8.80 -5.22 11.56
CA ILE A 445 -9.35 -3.84 11.58
C ILE A 445 -9.53 -3.30 13.02
N PRO A 446 -8.75 -2.29 13.46
CA PRO A 446 -9.05 -1.57 14.71
C PRO A 446 -10.18 -0.56 14.49
N ILE A 447 -11.17 -0.57 15.39
CA ILE A 447 -12.30 0.36 15.42
C ILE A 447 -11.80 1.71 16.00
N PRO A 448 -12.06 2.86 15.35
CA PRO A 448 -11.72 4.17 15.92
C PRO A 448 -12.60 4.48 17.15
N PRO A 449 -12.06 5.12 18.21
CA PRO A 449 -12.86 5.49 19.37
C PRO A 449 -13.89 6.60 19.02
N PRO A 450 -15.03 6.64 19.72
CA PRO A 450 -16.05 7.67 19.51
C PRO A 450 -15.56 9.06 19.97
N PRO A 451 -16.10 10.16 19.40
CA PRO A 451 -15.71 11.52 19.75
C PRO A 451 -16.08 11.86 21.20
N GLU A 452 -15.10 12.39 21.91
CA GLU A 452 -15.16 12.78 23.32
C GLU A 452 -16.11 13.99 23.49
N ILE A 453 -17.17 13.83 24.27
CA ILE A 453 -18.10 14.92 24.60
C ILE A 453 -17.43 15.79 25.67
N VAL A 454 -17.02 17.00 25.30
CA VAL A 454 -16.47 18.00 26.22
C VAL A 454 -17.61 18.57 27.07
N GLU A 455 -17.71 18.14 28.33
CA GLU A 455 -18.52 18.80 29.36
C GLU A 455 -17.87 20.13 29.75
N THR A 456 -18.47 21.24 29.32
CA THR A 456 -18.14 22.58 29.80
C THR A 456 -18.68 22.77 31.22
N GLY A 457 -17.81 22.63 32.22
CA GLY A 457 -18.10 23.00 33.61
C GLY A 457 -18.21 24.52 33.78
N GLN A 458 -19.42 25.01 33.98
CA GLN A 458 -19.73 26.36 34.45
C GLN A 458 -19.21 26.57 35.88
N ALA A 459 -18.42 27.64 36.06
CA ALA A 459 -18.19 28.23 37.38
C ALA A 459 -18.98 29.55 37.48
N SER A 460 -19.74 29.70 38.57
CA SER A 460 -20.32 30.96 39.05
C SER A 460 -20.70 30.80 40.52
N PRO A 461 -20.77 31.89 41.31
CA PRO A 461 -19.89 33.05 41.36
C PRO A 461 -18.93 33.02 42.58
#